data_AF-A0A7V2JRR1-F1
#
_entry.id   AF-A0A7V2JRR1-F1
#
_cell.length_a   1.000
_cell.length_b   1.000
_cell.length_c   1.000
_cell.angle_alpha   90.00
_cell.angle_beta   90.00
_cell.angle_gamma   90.00
#
_symmetry.space_group_name_H-M   'P 1'
#
loop_
_entity.id
_entity.type
_entity.pdbx_description
1 polymer ?
#
loop_
_entity_poly.entity_id
_entity_poly.type
_entity_poly.pdbx_seq_one_letter_code
_entity_poly.pdbx_strand_id
1 'polypeptide(L)'
;MDNKNAELKAETFSDSPAPPCKAACPVNTDAQRYVSLIAQERYVEALEVIMENNPFPGSIGRICFHPCESNCRRRLVDQPISICSLKRFVTDKVGDAYKPKFVVKTNDKTIGIIGAGPSGLTAAHDL
;
A
#
# COMPACT_ATOMS: atom_id res chain seq x y z
N MET A 1 -18.98 -43.13 -9.05
CA MET A 1 -18.59 -42.57 -7.73
C MET A 1 -17.48 -41.60 -8.04
N ASP A 2 -17.92 -40.41 -8.43
CA ASP A 2 -17.19 -39.57 -9.37
C ASP A 2 -16.32 -38.62 -8.58
N ASN A 3 -15.01 -38.70 -8.85
CA ASN A 3 -13.96 -37.90 -8.27
C ASN A 3 -14.05 -36.45 -8.78
N LYS A 4 -15.03 -35.69 -8.28
CA LYS A 4 -15.16 -34.23 -8.47
C LYS A 4 -14.30 -33.49 -7.45
N ASN A 5 -12.98 -33.51 -7.62
CA ASN A 5 -12.04 -32.67 -6.86
C ASN A 5 -10.85 -32.25 -7.74
N ALA A 6 -11.10 -31.61 -8.89
CA ALA A 6 -10.04 -31.07 -9.72
C ALA A 6 -10.44 -29.83 -10.53
N GLU A 7 -11.45 -29.08 -10.09
CA GLU A 7 -11.78 -27.77 -10.68
C GLU A 7 -11.70 -26.71 -9.58
N LEU A 8 -10.47 -26.39 -9.15
CA LEU A 8 -10.21 -25.07 -8.59
C LEU A 8 -10.44 -24.07 -9.74
N LYS A 9 -11.60 -23.43 -9.71
CA LYS A 9 -11.93 -22.31 -10.57
C LYS A 9 -10.84 -21.25 -10.40
N ALA A 10 -9.96 -21.16 -11.39
CA ALA A 10 -9.16 -19.97 -11.64
C ALA A 10 -10.14 -18.87 -12.06
N GLU A 11 -10.78 -18.24 -11.07
CA GLU A 11 -11.63 -17.07 -11.29
C GLU A 11 -10.75 -15.95 -11.85
N THR A 12 -10.83 -15.81 -13.17
CA THR A 12 -10.48 -14.67 -14.01
C THR A 12 -9.50 -13.68 -13.37
N PHE A 13 -8.21 -13.88 -13.68
CA PHE A 13 -7.22 -12.81 -13.61
C PHE A 13 -7.81 -11.59 -14.34
N SER A 14 -7.92 -10.46 -13.66
CA SER A 14 -8.12 -9.19 -14.34
C SER A 14 -7.00 -9.03 -15.38
N ASP A 15 -7.31 -8.69 -16.63
CA ASP A 15 -6.34 -8.34 -17.70
C ASP A 15 -5.43 -7.13 -17.36
N SER A 16 -5.36 -6.74 -16.10
CA SER A 16 -4.44 -5.72 -15.61
C SER A 16 -3.01 -6.25 -15.65
N PRO A 17 -2.06 -5.54 -16.28
CA PRO A 17 -0.64 -5.88 -16.22
C PRO A 17 -0.05 -5.68 -14.81
N ALA A 18 -0.80 -5.08 -13.89
CA ALA A 18 -0.34 -4.83 -12.53
C ALA A 18 -0.39 -6.11 -11.67
N PRO A 19 0.55 -6.27 -10.71
CA PRO A 19 0.48 -7.33 -9.72
C PRO A 19 -0.88 -7.33 -8.99
N PRO A 20 -1.50 -8.50 -8.72
CA PRO A 20 -2.86 -8.55 -8.19
C PRO A 20 -3.01 -7.87 -6.81
N CYS A 21 -1.96 -7.85 -5.99
CA CYS A 21 -1.95 -7.11 -4.73
C CYS A 21 -2.00 -5.59 -4.93
N LYS A 22 -1.38 -5.06 -6.00
CA LYS A 22 -1.40 -3.63 -6.36
C LYS A 22 -2.75 -3.26 -6.95
N ALA A 23 -3.25 -4.08 -7.89
CA ALA A 23 -4.56 -3.90 -8.51
C ALA A 23 -5.71 -3.93 -7.49
N ALA A 24 -5.61 -4.72 -6.43
CA ALA A 24 -6.60 -4.78 -5.36
C ALA A 24 -6.48 -3.63 -4.34
N CYS A 25 -5.39 -2.87 -4.33
CA CYS A 25 -5.19 -1.77 -3.40
C CYS A 25 -5.91 -0.51 -3.90
N PRO A 26 -6.84 0.10 -3.14
CA PRO A 26 -7.58 1.29 -3.60
C PRO A 26 -6.70 2.49 -3.96
N VAL A 27 -5.50 2.56 -3.39
CA VAL A 27 -4.51 3.63 -3.62
C VAL A 27 -3.29 3.14 -4.42
N ASN A 28 -3.38 1.99 -5.07
CA ASN A 28 -2.33 1.44 -5.94
C ASN A 28 -0.93 1.33 -5.31
N THR A 29 -0.83 1.15 -3.97
CA THR A 29 0.46 1.00 -3.28
C THR A 29 1.27 -0.16 -3.85
N ASP A 30 2.56 0.07 -4.08
CA ASP A 30 3.48 -0.96 -4.57
C ASP A 30 3.99 -1.88 -3.44
N ALA A 31 3.15 -2.87 -3.09
CA ALA A 31 3.47 -3.84 -2.05
C ALA A 31 4.74 -4.64 -2.33
N GLN A 32 4.98 -5.01 -3.60
CA GLN A 32 6.15 -5.81 -3.95
C GLN A 32 7.44 -5.03 -3.70
N ARG A 33 7.47 -3.75 -4.07
CA ARG A 33 8.64 -2.90 -3.91
C ARG A 33 8.98 -2.66 -2.44
N TYR A 34 8.03 -2.23 -1.60
CA TYR A 34 8.36 -1.96 -0.20
C TYR A 34 8.65 -3.25 0.59
N VAL A 35 8.01 -4.38 0.28
CA VAL A 35 8.32 -5.67 0.93
C VAL A 35 9.75 -6.11 0.58
N SER A 36 10.17 -5.93 -0.68
CA SER A 36 11.53 -6.23 -1.10
C SER A 36 12.57 -5.35 -0.40
N LEU A 37 12.27 -4.06 -0.21
CA LEU A 37 13.12 -3.13 0.52
C LEU A 37 13.19 -3.46 2.02
N ILE A 38 12.08 -3.88 2.63
CA ILE A 38 12.07 -4.36 4.03
C ILE A 38 12.97 -5.59 4.18
N ALA A 39 12.93 -6.53 3.22
CA ALA A 39 13.79 -7.72 3.24
C ALA A 39 15.29 -7.39 3.10
N GLN A 40 15.62 -6.22 2.53
CA GLN A 40 16.98 -5.68 2.42
C GLN A 40 17.34 -4.75 3.59
N GLU A 41 16.49 -4.65 4.61
CA GLU A 41 16.63 -3.72 5.75
C GLU A 41 16.66 -2.23 5.37
N ARG A 42 16.21 -1.89 4.15
CA ARG A 42 16.12 -0.52 3.62
C ARG A 42 14.81 0.14 4.04
N TYR A 43 14.63 0.32 5.35
CA TYR A 43 13.35 0.71 5.94
C TYR A 43 12.87 2.12 5.55
N VAL A 44 13.79 3.09 5.48
CA VAL A 44 13.43 4.46 5.08
C VAL A 44 12.90 4.49 3.65
N GLU A 45 13.58 3.80 2.74
CA GLU A 45 13.16 3.71 1.34
C GLU A 45 11.85 2.93 1.18
N ALA A 46 11.64 1.88 2.00
CA ALA A 46 10.36 1.18 2.06
C ALA A 46 9.22 2.11 2.53
N LEU A 47 9.46 2.96 3.53
CA LEU A 47 8.49 3.95 3.99
C LEU A 47 8.20 4.97 2.87
N GLU A 48 9.23 5.46 2.18
CA GLU A 48 9.07 6.39 1.05
C GLU A 48 8.17 5.80 -0.04
N VAL A 49 8.39 4.53 -0.42
CA VAL A 49 7.54 3.83 -1.39
C VAL A 49 6.08 3.73 -0.94
N ILE A 50 5.83 3.52 0.36
CA ILE A 50 4.46 3.52 0.88
C ILE A 50 3.85 4.91 0.79
N MET A 51 4.62 5.94 1.14
CA MET A 51 4.18 7.34 1.16
C MET A 51 3.94 7.94 -0.22
N GLU A 52 4.46 7.33 -1.29
CA GLU A 52 4.19 7.75 -2.69
C GLU A 52 2.69 7.89 -3.01
N ASN A 53 1.83 7.06 -2.42
CA ASN A 53 0.38 7.08 -2.68
C ASN A 53 -0.47 7.16 -1.40
N ASN A 54 0.15 7.18 -0.22
CA ASN A 54 -0.54 7.07 1.05
C ASN A 54 0.11 7.97 2.11
N PRO A 55 -0.43 9.17 2.39
CA PRO A 55 0.12 10.08 3.38
C PRO A 55 -0.11 9.60 4.84
N PHE A 56 -0.88 8.52 5.05
CA PHE A 56 -1.17 7.98 6.39
C PHE A 56 -0.72 6.51 6.54
N PRO A 57 0.58 6.19 6.37
CA PRO A 57 1.05 4.81 6.45
C PRO A 57 0.83 4.20 7.85
N GLY A 58 0.91 5.01 8.92
CA GLY A 58 0.71 4.57 10.31
C GLY A 58 -0.74 4.20 10.61
N SER A 59 -1.69 5.00 10.14
CA SER A 59 -3.13 4.71 10.28
C SER A 59 -3.52 3.53 9.40
N ILE A 60 -3.17 3.55 8.12
CA ILE A 60 -3.53 2.48 7.17
C ILE A 60 -2.89 1.14 7.54
N GLY A 61 -1.71 1.11 8.18
CA GLY A 61 -1.14 -0.12 8.74
C GLY A 61 -1.94 -0.73 9.90
N ARG A 62 -2.97 -0.04 10.41
CA ARG A 62 -3.79 -0.48 11.56
C ARG A 62 -5.27 -0.68 11.21
N ILE A 63 -5.81 0.14 10.30
CA ILE A 63 -7.25 0.10 9.95
C ILE A 63 -7.56 -0.54 8.60
N CYS A 64 -6.54 -0.83 7.78
CA CYS A 64 -6.78 -1.36 6.43
C CYS A 64 -7.37 -2.77 6.48
N PHE A 65 -8.43 -2.97 5.70
CA PHE A 65 -9.08 -4.27 5.46
C PHE A 65 -8.28 -5.19 4.51
N HIS A 66 -7.05 -4.80 4.17
CA HIS A 66 -6.04 -5.58 3.44
C HIS A 66 -6.56 -6.38 2.22
N PRO A 67 -7.23 -5.73 1.24
CA PRO A 67 -7.71 -6.42 0.03
C PRO A 67 -6.57 -6.98 -0.82
N CYS A 68 -5.40 -6.33 -0.74
CA CYS A 68 -4.15 -6.78 -1.35
C CYS A 68 -3.68 -8.15 -0.84
N GLU A 69 -3.99 -8.50 0.42
CA GLU A 69 -3.68 -9.82 0.97
C GLU A 69 -4.67 -10.88 0.50
N SER A 70 -5.95 -10.49 0.32
CA SER A 70 -6.99 -11.34 -0.27
C SER A 70 -6.64 -11.82 -1.68
N ASN A 71 -6.04 -10.93 -2.47
CA ASN A 71 -5.66 -11.20 -3.86
C ASN A 71 -4.17 -11.58 -4.01
N CYS A 72 -3.48 -11.91 -2.92
CA CYS A 72 -2.05 -12.21 -2.97
C CYS A 72 -1.78 -13.53 -3.71
N ARG A 73 -0.96 -13.48 -4.78
CA ARG A 73 -0.56 -14.67 -5.56
C ARG A 73 0.13 -15.75 -4.73
N ARG A 74 0.79 -15.38 -3.63
CA ARG A 74 1.49 -16.31 -2.73
C ARG A 74 0.56 -17.37 -2.13
N ARG A 75 -0.76 -17.09 -2.06
CA ARG A 75 -1.81 -18.05 -1.65
C ARG A 75 -1.83 -19.34 -2.48
N LEU A 76 -1.31 -19.29 -3.71
CA LEU A 76 -1.19 -20.48 -4.58
C LEU A 76 -0.06 -21.43 -4.16
N VAL A 77 0.82 -20.99 -3.25
CA VAL A 77 1.96 -21.76 -2.74
C VAL A 77 1.77 -22.05 -1.25
N ASP A 78 1.50 -21.02 -0.45
CA ASP A 78 1.27 -21.13 1.00
C ASP A 78 0.37 -19.97 1.52
N GLN A 79 0.81 -19.19 2.51
CA GLN A 79 0.03 -18.11 3.11
C GLN A 79 0.30 -16.77 2.38
N PRO A 80 -0.70 -15.87 2.31
CA PRO A 80 -0.49 -14.54 1.76
C PRO A 80 0.59 -13.79 2.56
N ILE A 81 1.31 -12.91 1.88
CA ILE A 81 2.22 -11.99 2.57
C ILE A 81 1.40 -11.05 3.44
N SER A 82 1.81 -10.86 4.70
CA SER A 82 1.19 -9.91 5.64
C SER A 82 1.57 -8.46 5.31
N ILE A 83 1.13 -8.00 4.14
CA ILE A 83 1.37 -6.69 3.53
C ILE A 83 1.03 -5.54 4.50
N CYS A 84 -0.11 -5.62 5.20
CA CYS A 84 -0.57 -4.61 6.15
C CYS A 84 0.34 -4.56 7.40
N SER A 85 0.69 -5.72 7.95
CA SER A 85 1.60 -5.81 9.10
C SER A 85 3.00 -5.30 8.77
N LEU A 86 3.52 -5.57 7.56
CA LEU A 86 4.81 -5.06 7.11
C LEU A 86 4.79 -3.53 6.93
N LYS A 87 3.68 -2.97 6.41
CA LYS A 87 3.46 -1.52 6.33
C LYS A 87 3.47 -0.88 7.71
N ARG A 88 2.79 -1.48 8.69
CA ARG A 88 2.82 -1.03 10.08
C ARG A 88 4.23 -1.10 10.65
N PHE A 89 4.89 -2.24 10.52
CA PHE A 89 6.24 -2.45 11.06
C PHE A 89 7.22 -1.38 10.58
N VAL A 90 7.28 -1.10 9.27
CA VAL A 90 8.21 -0.11 8.75
C VAL A 90 7.86 1.30 9.22
N THR A 91 6.56 1.62 9.30
CA THR A 91 6.11 2.92 9.79
C THR A 91 6.44 3.11 11.26
N ASP A 92 6.15 2.11 12.11
CA ASP A 92 6.49 2.14 13.54
C ASP A 92 8.02 2.18 13.75
N LYS A 93 8.83 1.64 12.82
CA LYS A 93 10.29 1.56 12.94
C LYS A 93 11.02 2.87 12.58
N VAL A 94 10.60 3.55 11.52
CA VAL A 94 11.33 4.74 11.00
C VAL A 94 10.45 5.98 10.84
N GLY A 95 9.14 5.89 11.03
CA GLY A 95 8.20 6.98 10.78
C GLY A 95 8.44 8.22 11.65
N ASP A 96 8.71 8.04 12.94
CA ASP A 96 8.92 9.17 13.87
C ASP A 96 10.19 9.98 13.54
N ALA A 97 11.20 9.33 12.97
CA ALA A 97 12.45 9.97 12.56
C ALA A 97 12.41 10.49 11.11
N TYR A 98 11.39 10.11 10.34
CA TYR A 98 11.28 10.47 8.93
C TYR A 98 10.95 11.96 8.77
N LYS A 99 11.74 12.65 7.95
CA LYS A 99 11.52 14.05 7.60
C LYS A 99 11.18 14.12 6.11
N PRO A 100 9.94 14.50 5.73
CA PRO A 100 9.60 14.65 4.33
C PRO A 100 10.44 15.76 3.69
N LYS A 101 10.73 15.60 2.40
CA LYS A 101 11.43 16.63 1.62
C LYS A 101 10.51 17.82 1.43
N PHE A 102 11.05 19.03 1.54
CA PHE A 102 10.31 20.24 1.20
C PHE A 102 9.91 20.22 -0.28
N VAL A 103 8.63 20.47 -0.55
CA VAL A 103 8.12 20.68 -1.91
C VAL A 103 8.35 22.13 -2.33
N VAL A 104 8.69 22.32 -3.60
CA VAL A 104 8.84 23.65 -4.17
C VAL A 104 7.46 24.20 -4.52
N LYS A 105 7.19 25.47 -4.19
CA LYS A 105 5.96 26.15 -4.59
C LYS A 105 5.83 26.12 -6.12
N THR A 106 4.76 25.51 -6.63
CA THR A 106 4.54 25.33 -8.07
C THR A 106 3.72 26.45 -8.72
N ASN A 107 2.94 27.18 -7.93
CA ASN A 107 2.09 28.28 -8.41
C ASN A 107 1.76 29.27 -7.27
N ASP A 108 1.32 30.48 -7.62
CA ASP A 108 1.00 31.56 -6.66
C ASP A 108 -0.47 31.60 -6.21
N LYS A 109 -1.27 30.57 -6.48
CA LYS A 109 -2.68 30.54 -6.08
C LYS A 109 -2.81 30.22 -4.59
N THR A 110 -3.87 30.73 -3.99
CA THR A 110 -4.28 30.36 -2.63
C THR A 110 -5.42 29.35 -2.70
N ILE A 111 -5.31 28.26 -1.95
CA ILE A 111 -6.32 27.19 -1.90
C ILE A 111 -6.77 27.01 -0.45
N GLY A 112 -8.09 27.01 -0.22
CA GLY A 112 -8.67 26.70 1.07
C GLY A 112 -9.22 25.28 1.11
N ILE A 113 -8.91 24.52 2.17
CA ILE A 113 -9.40 23.16 2.39
C ILE A 113 -10.28 23.17 3.65
N ILE A 114 -11.56 22.81 3.50
CA ILE A 114 -12.52 22.75 4.60
C ILE A 114 -12.59 21.30 5.10
N GLY A 115 -12.03 21.07 6.29
CA GLY A 115 -12.04 19.77 6.97
C GLY A 115 -10.64 19.14 7.07
N ALA A 116 -10.29 18.69 8.28
CA ALA A 116 -8.99 18.09 8.60
C ALA A 116 -9.03 16.54 8.67
N GLY A 117 -9.98 15.93 7.95
CA GLY A 117 -10.05 14.47 7.81
C GLY A 117 -9.03 13.93 6.81
N PRO A 118 -8.97 12.60 6.59
CA PRO A 118 -8.05 11.98 5.65
C PRO A 118 -8.12 12.57 4.24
N SER A 119 -9.33 12.85 3.73
CA SER A 119 -9.50 13.47 2.42
C SER A 119 -8.88 14.87 2.31
N GLY A 120 -9.18 15.74 3.27
CA GLY A 120 -8.68 17.12 3.29
C GLY A 120 -7.17 17.19 3.50
N LEU A 121 -6.64 16.37 4.41
CA LEU A 121 -5.20 16.31 4.67
C LEU A 121 -4.42 15.68 3.50
N THR A 122 -4.95 14.66 2.82
CA THR A 122 -4.35 14.16 1.57
C THR A 122 -4.34 15.24 0.49
N ALA A 123 -5.45 15.95 0.29
CA ALA A 123 -5.48 17.05 -0.66
C ALA A 123 -4.46 18.15 -0.31
N ALA A 124 -4.31 18.47 0.97
CA ALA A 124 -3.31 19.44 1.44
C ALA A 124 -1.86 18.96 1.25
N HIS A 125 -1.63 17.65 1.30
CA HIS A 125 -0.32 17.04 1.09
C HIS A 125 0.09 17.05 -0.39
N ASP A 126 -0.88 16.84 -1.29
CA ASP A 126 -0.62 16.68 -2.73
C ASP A 126 -0.61 18.02 -3.52
N LEU A 127 -1.16 19.10 -2.96
CA LEU A 127 -1.23 20.45 -3.54
C LEU A 127 0.03 21.29 -3.23
#